data_AF-A0A950DYJ0-F1
#
_entry.id   AF-A0A950DYJ0-F1
#
_cell.length_a   1.000
_cell.length_b   1.000
_cell.length_c   1.000
_cell.angle_alpha   90.00
_cell.angle_beta   90.00
_cell.angle_gamma   90.00
#
_symmetry.space_group_name_H-M   'P 1'
#
loop_
_entity.id
_entity.type
_entity.pdbx_description
1 polymer ?
#
loop_
_entity_poly.entity_id
_entity_poly.type
_entity_poly.pdbx_seq_one_letter_code
_entity_poly.pdbx_strand_id
1 'polypeptide(L)'
;MLAFFYIAFAVMFRLVPHGPLVSLCQSCGLWNFTPVGASLLFFGARQDRRRWWIPVAAFALSDVVLNLFIWHVRLDWGYAITWTWYAAALLVGSSLRLKVSVMRLVAASAVLSLSFFVLSNFAVWAAGTMYPHTLSGLFTCYTLALPFFRNTAAGDLIFSAAMFGLPAAAAALNRQRLAVSS
;
A
#
# COMPACT_ATOMS: atom_id res chain seq x y z
N MET A 1 -17.39 6.09 4.48
CA MET A 1 -17.58 4.62 4.38
C MET A 1 -16.58 3.99 3.41
N LEU A 2 -16.44 4.49 2.17
CA LEU A 2 -15.48 3.95 1.17
C LEU A 2 -14.03 3.79 1.67
N ALA A 3 -13.50 4.74 2.44
CA ALA A 3 -12.12 4.65 2.94
C ALA A 3 -11.91 3.42 3.82
N PHE A 4 -12.84 3.10 4.73
CA PHE A 4 -12.77 1.92 5.58
C PHE A 4 -12.94 0.63 4.78
N PHE A 5 -13.83 0.65 3.78
CA PHE A 5 -14.00 -0.48 2.86
C PHE A 5 -12.69 -0.79 2.11
N TYR A 6 -11.97 0.22 1.61
CA TYR A 6 -10.69 -0.01 0.94
C TYR A 6 -9.60 -0.54 1.87
N ILE A 7 -9.58 -0.13 3.14
CA ILE A 7 -8.69 -0.71 4.15
C ILE A 7 -9.04 -2.18 4.40
N ALA A 8 -10.32 -2.50 4.60
CA ALA A 8 -10.76 -3.88 4.79
C ALA A 8 -10.44 -4.74 3.56
N PHE A 9 -10.71 -4.24 2.36
CA PHE A 9 -10.35 -4.91 1.11
C PHE A 9 -8.84 -5.18 1.02
N ALA A 10 -8.01 -4.19 1.37
CA ALA A 10 -6.56 -4.36 1.36
C ALA A 10 -6.08 -5.37 2.41
N VAL A 11 -6.63 -5.37 3.63
CA VAL A 11 -6.31 -6.37 4.66
C VAL A 11 -6.72 -7.77 4.19
N MET A 12 -7.93 -7.94 3.62
CA MET A 12 -8.35 -9.22 3.05
C MET A 12 -7.42 -9.67 1.92
N PHE A 13 -7.00 -8.76 1.04
CA PHE A 13 -6.04 -9.06 -0.02
C PHE A 13 -4.72 -9.62 0.51
N ARG A 14 -4.29 -9.19 1.71
CA ARG A 14 -3.11 -9.72 2.40
C ARG A 14 -3.35 -11.05 3.11
N LEU A 15 -4.52 -11.22 3.72
CA LEU A 15 -4.88 -12.38 4.55
C LEU A 15 -5.45 -13.56 3.75
N VAL A 16 -5.48 -13.48 2.41
CA VAL A 16 -5.88 -14.60 1.54
C VAL A 16 -4.65 -15.26 0.89
N PRO A 17 -3.61 -15.71 1.62
CA PRO A 17 -2.48 -16.42 1.01
C PRO A 17 -2.84 -17.83 0.49
N HIS A 18 -4.11 -18.28 0.57
CA HIS A 18 -4.56 -19.62 0.10
C HIS A 18 -5.78 -19.58 -0.84
N GLY A 19 -6.11 -18.41 -1.39
CA GLY A 19 -7.22 -18.28 -2.36
C GLY A 19 -6.75 -18.37 -3.82
N PRO A 20 -7.62 -18.72 -4.78
CA PRO A 20 -7.29 -18.84 -6.20
C PRO A 20 -6.68 -17.55 -6.81
N LEU A 21 -6.94 -16.39 -6.22
CA LEU A 21 -6.36 -15.10 -6.61
C LEU A 21 -4.85 -14.99 -6.30
N VAL A 22 -4.37 -15.62 -5.22
CA VAL A 22 -2.94 -15.64 -4.88
C VAL A 22 -2.20 -16.66 -5.71
N SER A 23 -2.80 -17.82 -6.00
CA SER A 23 -2.24 -18.78 -6.97
C SER A 23 -2.04 -18.11 -8.34
N LEU A 24 -3.00 -17.31 -8.82
CA LEU A 24 -2.84 -16.53 -10.05
C LEU A 24 -1.72 -15.47 -9.93
N CYS A 25 -1.59 -14.78 -8.79
CA CYS A 25 -0.49 -13.83 -8.58
C CYS A 25 0.89 -14.51 -8.52
N GLN A 26 0.98 -15.70 -7.90
CA GLN A 26 2.21 -16.50 -7.85
C GLN A 26 2.58 -17.07 -9.22
N SER A 27 1.59 -17.57 -9.98
CA SER A 27 1.79 -18.08 -11.33
C SER A 27 2.14 -16.99 -12.34
N CYS A 28 1.65 -15.76 -12.15
CA CYS A 28 1.93 -14.61 -13.02
C CYS A 28 3.08 -13.71 -12.53
N GLY A 29 3.72 -14.02 -11.40
CA GLY A 29 4.85 -13.24 -10.86
C GLY A 29 4.48 -11.86 -10.28
N LEU A 30 3.23 -11.66 -9.86
CA LEU A 30 2.67 -10.41 -9.33
C LEU A 30 2.95 -10.21 -7.82
N TRP A 31 4.08 -10.69 -7.33
CA TRP A 31 4.50 -10.46 -5.95
C TRP A 31 4.54 -8.96 -5.62
N ASN A 32 4.00 -8.56 -4.47
CA ASN A 32 3.85 -7.16 -4.03
C ASN A 32 2.91 -6.27 -4.86
N PHE A 33 2.15 -6.83 -5.82
CA PHE A 33 1.03 -6.12 -6.43
C PHE A 33 -0.16 -6.09 -5.45
N THR A 34 -0.26 -5.05 -4.63
CA THR A 34 -1.29 -4.97 -3.57
C THR A 34 -1.95 -3.59 -3.50
N PRO A 35 -3.19 -3.49 -3.00
CA PRO A 35 -3.88 -2.20 -2.83
C PRO A 35 -3.48 -1.45 -1.54
N VAL A 36 -2.43 -1.86 -0.82
CA VAL A 36 -2.08 -1.30 0.49
C VAL A 36 -1.74 0.19 0.41
N GLY A 37 -0.77 0.58 -0.42
CA GLY A 37 -0.38 1.98 -0.57
C GLY A 37 -1.52 2.87 -1.05
N ALA A 38 -2.25 2.42 -2.08
CA ALA A 38 -3.43 3.11 -2.59
C ALA A 38 -4.54 3.31 -1.53
N SER A 39 -4.82 2.29 -0.72
CA SER A 39 -5.83 2.37 0.34
C SER A 39 -5.44 3.36 1.44
N LEU A 40 -4.15 3.40 1.82
CA LEU A 40 -3.60 4.38 2.76
C LEU A 40 -3.67 5.79 2.16
N LEU A 41 -3.28 5.96 0.89
CA LEU A 41 -3.36 7.25 0.20
C LEU A 41 -4.80 7.80 0.21
N PHE A 42 -5.78 6.95 -0.14
CA PHE A 42 -7.19 7.30 -0.13
C PHE A 42 -7.70 7.62 1.28
N PHE A 43 -7.32 6.84 2.29
CA PHE A 43 -7.73 7.07 3.67
C PHE A 43 -7.16 8.40 4.19
N GLY A 44 -5.87 8.67 3.98
CA GLY A 44 -5.23 9.92 4.37
C GLY A 44 -5.85 11.14 3.68
N ALA A 45 -6.26 11.00 2.41
CA ALA A 45 -6.89 12.07 1.65
C ALA A 45 -8.33 12.38 2.09
N ARG A 46 -9.06 11.38 2.61
CA ARG A 46 -10.52 11.47 2.84
C ARG A 46 -10.96 11.41 4.31
N GLN A 47 -10.08 11.04 5.24
CA GLN A 47 -10.42 10.91 6.66
C GLN A 47 -9.60 11.85 7.54
N ASP A 48 -10.17 12.21 8.69
CA ASP A 48 -9.49 13.05 9.67
C ASP A 48 -8.35 12.34 10.38
N ARG A 49 -7.33 13.12 10.77
CA ARG A 49 -6.11 12.62 11.43
C ARG A 49 -6.37 11.80 12.69
N ARG A 50 -7.47 12.09 13.41
CA ARG A 50 -7.91 11.35 14.61
C ARG A 50 -8.21 9.86 14.33
N ARG A 51 -8.43 9.49 13.07
CA ARG A 51 -8.79 8.12 12.65
C ARG A 51 -7.63 7.37 12.00
N TRP A 52 -6.46 7.99 11.87
CA TRP A 52 -5.31 7.42 11.17
C TRP A 52 -4.69 6.21 11.88
N TRP A 53 -4.91 6.09 13.19
CA TRP A 53 -4.50 4.89 13.93
C TRP A 53 -5.21 3.62 13.43
N ILE A 54 -6.40 3.73 12.85
CA ILE A 54 -7.21 2.59 12.40
C ILE A 54 -6.49 1.80 11.30
N PRO A 55 -6.15 2.39 10.14
CA PRO A 55 -5.43 1.65 9.10
C PRO A 55 -4.02 1.22 9.53
N VAL A 56 -3.31 2.02 10.35
CA VAL A 56 -1.99 1.64 10.87
C VAL A 56 -2.10 0.39 11.75
N ALA A 57 -3.05 0.37 12.69
CA ALA A 57 -3.28 -0.78 13.56
C ALA A 57 -3.78 -2.00 12.77
N ALA A 58 -4.65 -1.80 11.77
CA ALA A 58 -5.16 -2.89 10.94
C ALA A 58 -4.04 -3.57 10.15
N PHE A 59 -3.16 -2.79 9.51
CA PHE A 59 -2.04 -3.37 8.76
C PHE A 59 -0.96 -3.95 9.67
N ALA A 60 -0.63 -3.28 10.78
CA ALA A 60 0.31 -3.82 11.76
C ALA A 60 -0.18 -5.14 12.36
N LEU A 61 -1.45 -5.23 12.74
CA LEU A 61 -2.05 -6.48 13.22
C LEU A 61 -2.04 -7.56 12.12
N SER A 62 -2.31 -7.19 10.87
CA SER A 62 -2.21 -8.15 9.76
C SER A 62 -0.79 -8.68 9.58
N ASP A 63 0.25 -7.86 9.78
CA ASP A 63 1.65 -8.29 9.74
C ASP A 63 1.96 -9.28 10.85
N VAL A 64 1.50 -9.00 12.07
CA VAL A 64 1.68 -9.89 13.23
C VAL A 64 1.00 -11.23 12.98
N VAL A 65 -0.25 -11.20 12.49
CA VAL A 65 -1.01 -12.43 12.19
C VAL A 65 -0.32 -13.23 11.10
N LEU A 66 0.04 -12.60 9.99
CA LEU A 66 0.72 -13.27 8.88
C LEU A 66 2.03 -13.90 9.33
N ASN A 67 2.89 -13.15 10.00
CA ASN A 67 4.21 -13.66 10.35
C ASN A 67 4.18 -14.76 11.41
N LEU A 68 3.43 -14.56 12.50
CA LEU A 68 3.46 -15.51 13.61
C LEU A 68 2.63 -16.78 13.32
N PHE A 69 1.48 -16.63 12.66
CA PHE A 69 0.51 -17.73 12.53
C PHE A 69 0.51 -18.39 11.16
N ILE A 70 0.87 -17.67 10.08
CA ILE A 70 0.82 -18.21 8.71
C ILE A 70 2.21 -18.59 8.24
N TRP A 71 3.18 -17.68 8.33
CA TRP A 71 4.55 -17.91 7.84
C TRP A 71 5.47 -18.54 8.89
N HIS A 72 5.06 -18.53 10.16
CA HIS A 72 5.87 -18.99 11.30
C HIS A 72 7.25 -18.33 11.39
N VAL A 73 7.33 -17.05 11.03
CA VAL A 73 8.54 -16.22 11.08
C VAL A 73 8.48 -15.31 12.30
N ARG A 74 9.61 -15.16 13.00
CA ARG A 74 9.71 -14.24 14.14
C ARG A 74 9.61 -12.79 13.67
N LEU A 75 8.90 -11.96 14.43
CA LEU A 75 8.88 -10.52 14.20
C LEU A 75 10.22 -9.91 14.65
N ASP A 76 10.96 -9.35 13.71
CA ASP A 76 12.13 -8.53 13.98
C ASP A 76 11.75 -7.04 14.13
N TRP A 77 12.74 -6.21 14.47
CA TRP A 77 12.54 -4.78 14.68
C TRP A 77 12.30 -3.99 13.38
N GLY A 78 12.60 -4.57 12.21
CA GLY A 78 12.35 -3.99 10.90
C GLY A 78 10.87 -3.75 10.62
N TYR A 79 9.97 -4.51 11.25
CA TYR A 79 8.52 -4.26 11.18
C TYR A 79 8.12 -2.88 11.72
N ALA A 80 8.86 -2.32 12.68
CA ALA A 80 8.61 -0.96 13.17
C ALA A 80 8.83 0.09 12.07
N ILE A 81 9.78 -0.13 11.17
CA ILE A 81 10.00 0.75 10.00
C ILE A 81 8.79 0.68 9.07
N THR A 82 8.30 -0.52 8.77
CA THR A 82 7.12 -0.74 7.92
C THR A 82 5.86 -0.10 8.52
N TRP A 83 5.63 -0.24 9.83
CA TRP A 83 4.46 0.36 10.49
C TRP A 83 4.54 1.89 10.53
N THR A 84 5.74 2.42 10.70
CA THR A 84 6.00 3.86 10.59
C THR A 84 5.73 4.35 9.17
N TRP A 85 6.10 3.56 8.16
CA TRP A 85 5.79 3.87 6.77
C TRP A 85 4.28 3.90 6.50
N TYR A 86 3.46 3.05 7.12
CA TYR A 86 2.00 3.15 6.99
C TYR A 86 1.47 4.51 7.47
N ALA A 87 2.00 5.04 8.57
CA ALA A 87 1.64 6.38 9.03
C ALA A 87 2.13 7.47 8.06
N ALA A 88 3.35 7.34 7.52
CA ALA A 88 3.88 8.25 6.52
C ALA A 88 3.05 8.24 5.22
N ALA A 89 2.55 7.08 4.80
CA ALA A 89 1.69 6.95 3.63
C ALA A 89 0.37 7.72 3.78
N LEU A 90 -0.21 7.74 4.98
CA LEU A 90 -1.38 8.57 5.30
C LEU A 90 -1.06 10.06 5.22
N LEU A 91 0.14 10.48 5.64
CA LEU A 91 0.60 11.87 5.49
C LEU A 91 0.69 12.26 4.02
N VAL A 92 1.28 11.42 3.17
CA VAL A 92 1.32 11.62 1.72
C VAL A 92 -0.11 11.74 1.17
N GLY A 93 -1.02 10.84 1.56
CA GLY A 93 -2.43 10.88 1.19
C GLY A 93 -3.11 12.19 1.59
N SER A 94 -2.81 12.72 2.78
CA SER A 94 -3.40 13.96 3.29
C SER A 94 -3.09 15.19 2.44
N SER A 95 -1.95 15.19 1.73
CA SER A 95 -1.60 16.25 0.77
C SER A 95 -2.59 16.36 -0.40
N LEU A 96 -3.33 15.27 -0.69
CA LEU A 96 -4.34 15.21 -1.75
C LEU A 96 -5.72 15.67 -1.31
N ARG A 97 -5.93 15.97 -0.01
CA ARG A 97 -7.24 16.32 0.56
C ARG A 97 -7.90 17.54 -0.11
N LEU A 98 -7.11 18.55 -0.45
CA LEU A 98 -7.61 19.82 -1.00
C LEU A 98 -7.88 19.76 -2.50
N LYS A 99 -7.00 19.11 -3.27
CA LYS A 99 -7.13 19.02 -4.73
C LYS A 99 -6.45 17.76 -5.24
N VAL A 100 -7.28 16.85 -5.72
CA VAL A 100 -6.87 15.64 -6.44
C VAL A 100 -6.79 16.00 -7.93
N SER A 101 -5.59 15.92 -8.50
CA SER A 101 -5.39 15.94 -9.95
C SER A 101 -4.63 14.68 -10.36
N VAL A 102 -4.73 14.31 -11.63
CA VAL A 102 -4.01 13.13 -12.17
C VAL A 102 -2.52 13.22 -11.84
N MET A 103 -1.89 14.36 -12.10
CA MET A 103 -0.47 14.56 -11.82
C MET A 103 -0.11 14.41 -10.34
N ARG A 104 -0.94 14.93 -9.42
CA ARG A 104 -0.71 14.78 -7.98
C ARG A 104 -0.91 13.33 -7.51
N LEU A 105 -1.87 12.62 -8.09
CA LEU A 105 -2.12 11.22 -7.77
C LEU A 105 -0.97 10.32 -8.25
N VAL A 106 -0.47 10.55 -9.47
CA VAL A 106 0.71 9.88 -10.01
C VAL A 106 1.94 10.15 -9.14
N ALA A 107 2.20 11.42 -8.82
CA ALA A 107 3.34 11.80 -7.98
C ALA A 107 3.25 11.18 -6.58
N ALA A 108 2.08 11.21 -5.94
CA ALA A 108 1.89 10.61 -4.63
C ALA A 108 2.08 9.09 -4.64
N SER A 109 1.60 8.40 -5.69
CA SER A 109 1.79 6.95 -5.86
C SER A 109 3.26 6.59 -6.10
N ALA A 110 3.98 7.41 -6.88
CA ALA A 110 5.42 7.24 -7.09
C ALA A 110 6.22 7.47 -5.79
N VAL A 111 5.88 8.49 -5.01
CA VAL A 111 6.50 8.74 -3.69
C VAL A 111 6.24 7.58 -2.73
N LEU A 112 5.02 7.04 -2.69
CA LEU A 112 4.68 5.88 -1.85
C LEU A 112 5.54 4.66 -2.21
N SER A 113 5.46 4.21 -3.46
CA SER A 113 6.19 3.03 -3.92
C SER A 113 7.70 3.17 -3.77
N LEU A 114 8.28 4.33 -4.10
CA LEU A 114 9.72 4.56 -3.96
C LEU A 114 10.17 4.60 -2.50
N SER A 115 9.43 5.33 -1.64
CA SER A 115 9.75 5.39 -0.21
C SER A 115 9.58 4.02 0.46
N PHE A 116 8.57 3.25 0.08
CA PHE A 116 8.39 1.88 0.57
C PHE A 116 9.56 0.99 0.16
N PHE A 117 9.96 1.05 -1.11
CA PHE A 117 11.09 0.27 -1.62
C PHE A 117 12.39 0.57 -0.85
N VAL A 118 12.69 1.85 -0.63
CA VAL A 118 13.88 2.25 0.13
C VAL A 118 13.79 1.74 1.58
N LEU A 119 12.72 2.06 2.29
CA LEU A 119 12.64 1.78 3.72
C LEU A 119 12.49 0.29 4.04
N SER A 120 11.66 -0.44 3.28
CA SER A 120 11.43 -1.87 3.53
C SER A 120 12.67 -2.73 3.25
N ASN A 121 13.41 -2.46 2.18
CA ASN A 121 14.62 -3.21 1.86
C ASN A 121 15.77 -2.86 2.80
N PHE A 122 15.87 -1.59 3.21
CA PHE A 122 16.79 -1.22 4.27
C PHE A 122 16.48 -1.96 5.58
N ALA A 123 15.19 -2.07 5.95
CA ALA A 123 14.76 -2.82 7.13
C ALA A 123 15.13 -4.31 7.02
N VAL A 124 14.92 -4.95 5.88
CA VAL A 124 15.31 -6.36 5.63
C VAL A 124 16.81 -6.56 5.78
N TRP A 125 17.62 -5.67 5.22
CA TRP A 125 19.08 -5.75 5.34
C TRP A 125 19.55 -5.50 6.78
N ALA A 126 19.03 -4.48 7.45
CA ALA A 126 19.51 -4.07 8.77
C ALA A 126 19.01 -4.98 9.90
N ALA A 127 17.75 -5.44 9.83
CA ALA A 127 17.13 -6.25 10.88
C ALA A 127 17.26 -7.76 10.63
N GLY A 128 17.39 -8.16 9.37
CA GLY A 128 17.47 -9.55 8.96
C GLY A 128 18.90 -10.11 8.94
N THR A 129 18.97 -11.42 8.72
CA THR A 129 20.22 -12.17 8.56
C THR A 129 20.41 -12.71 7.14
N MET A 130 19.50 -12.35 6.22
CA MET A 130 19.49 -12.85 4.84
C MET A 130 20.67 -12.33 4.00
N TYR A 131 21.13 -11.13 4.31
CA TYR A 131 22.23 -10.47 3.59
C TYR A 131 23.34 -10.09 4.57
N PRO A 132 24.62 -10.16 4.15
CA PRO A 132 25.72 -9.64 4.95
C PRO A 132 25.53 -8.16 5.26
N HIS A 133 25.85 -7.74 6.48
CA HIS A 133 25.79 -6.34 6.92
C HIS A 133 26.98 -5.52 6.38
N THR A 134 27.15 -5.55 5.07
CA THR A 134 28.15 -4.81 4.30
C THR A 134 27.45 -4.00 3.20
N LEU A 135 28.15 -3.02 2.64
CA LEU A 135 27.62 -2.24 1.51
C LEU A 135 27.27 -3.13 0.31
N SER A 136 28.07 -4.17 0.05
CA SER A 136 27.79 -5.13 -1.01
C SER A 136 26.49 -5.90 -0.74
N GLY A 137 26.28 -6.38 0.50
CA GLY A 137 25.02 -7.04 0.88
C GLY A 137 23.80 -6.11 0.75
N LEU A 138 23.96 -4.82 1.09
CA LEU A 138 22.91 -3.82 0.89
C LEU A 138 22.57 -3.65 -0.60
N PHE A 139 23.57 -3.51 -1.46
CA PHE A 139 23.37 -3.41 -2.92
C PHE A 139 22.68 -4.65 -3.48
N THR A 140 23.07 -5.85 -3.02
CA THR A 140 22.42 -7.10 -3.42
C THR A 140 20.95 -7.11 -3.00
N CYS A 141 20.64 -6.73 -1.75
CA CYS A 141 19.27 -6.64 -1.25
C CYS A 141 18.39 -5.75 -2.14
N TYR A 142 18.85 -4.56 -2.50
CA TYR A 142 18.11 -3.66 -3.37
C TYR A 142 17.98 -4.17 -4.81
N THR A 143 19.03 -4.78 -5.35
CA THR A 143 19.04 -5.29 -6.73
C THR A 143 18.02 -6.42 -6.89
N LEU A 144 17.99 -7.36 -5.95
CA LEU A 144 17.02 -8.46 -5.94
C LEU A 144 15.59 -7.99 -5.65
N ALA A 145 15.44 -6.82 -5.03
CA ALA A 145 14.13 -6.23 -4.74
C ALA A 145 13.49 -5.50 -5.93
N LEU A 146 14.22 -5.22 -7.01
CA LEU A 146 13.73 -4.44 -8.16
C LEU A 146 12.46 -5.02 -8.84
N PRO A 147 12.31 -6.34 -9.05
CA PRO A 147 11.08 -6.90 -9.62
C PRO A 147 9.86 -6.60 -8.74
N PHE A 148 10.01 -6.67 -7.42
CA PHE A 148 8.95 -6.37 -6.48
C PHE A 148 8.59 -4.89 -6.48
N PHE A 149 9.57 -3.99 -6.59
CA PHE A 149 9.32 -2.56 -6.72
C PHE A 149 8.45 -2.23 -7.94
N ARG A 150 8.73 -2.85 -9.09
CA ARG A 150 7.94 -2.65 -10.32
C ARG A 150 6.47 -3.02 -10.09
N ASN A 151 6.22 -4.13 -9.42
CA ASN A 151 4.88 -4.59 -9.09
C ASN A 151 4.19 -3.66 -8.06
N THR A 152 4.91 -3.22 -7.02
CA THR A 152 4.40 -2.24 -6.05
C THR A 152 4.02 -0.94 -6.73
N ALA A 153 4.89 -0.39 -7.59
CA ALA A 153 4.64 0.86 -8.29
C ALA A 153 3.44 0.75 -9.24
N ALA A 154 3.32 -0.36 -9.97
CA ALA A 154 2.16 -0.63 -10.82
C ALA A 154 0.87 -0.77 -10.00
N GLY A 155 0.92 -1.51 -8.89
CA GLY A 155 -0.21 -1.71 -7.97
C GLY A 155 -0.68 -0.40 -7.36
N ASP A 156 0.24 0.37 -6.78
CA ASP A 156 -0.07 1.67 -6.18
C ASP A 156 -0.71 2.61 -7.20
N LEU A 157 -0.22 2.66 -8.44
CA LEU A 157 -0.78 3.52 -9.48
C LEU A 157 -2.18 3.05 -9.92
N ILE A 158 -2.34 1.77 -10.26
CA ILE A 158 -3.60 1.21 -10.77
C ILE A 158 -4.69 1.28 -9.71
N PHE A 159 -4.39 0.84 -8.48
CA PHE A 159 -5.37 0.89 -7.39
C PHE A 159 -5.67 2.33 -6.98
N SER A 160 -4.70 3.24 -6.97
CA SER A 160 -4.97 4.66 -6.69
C SER A 160 -5.88 5.27 -7.76
N ALA A 161 -5.61 4.99 -9.04
CA ALA A 161 -6.45 5.44 -10.14
C ALA A 161 -7.90 4.92 -9.99
N ALA A 162 -8.07 3.64 -9.65
CA ALA A 162 -9.40 3.05 -9.42
C ALA A 162 -10.10 3.65 -8.19
N MET A 163 -9.42 3.69 -7.04
CA MET A 163 -10.02 4.12 -5.76
C MET A 163 -10.40 5.60 -5.76
N PHE A 164 -9.63 6.47 -6.42
CA PHE A 164 -9.95 7.89 -6.56
C PHE A 164 -10.85 8.19 -7.77
N GLY A 165 -10.66 7.48 -8.88
CA GLY A 165 -11.34 7.70 -10.15
C GLY A 165 -12.80 7.23 -10.14
N LEU A 166 -13.08 6.02 -9.63
CA LEU A 166 -14.44 5.47 -9.64
C LEU A 166 -15.46 6.34 -8.87
N PRO A 167 -15.17 6.82 -7.64
CA PRO A 167 -16.09 7.72 -6.95
C PRO A 167 -16.24 9.08 -7.64
N ALA A 168 -15.19 9.58 -8.29
CA ALA A 168 -15.24 10.84 -9.02
C ALA A 168 -16.11 10.73 -10.28
N ALA A 169 -15.97 9.63 -11.05
CA ALA A 169 -16.78 9.33 -12.21
C ALA A 169 -18.26 9.13 -11.83
N ALA A 170 -18.54 8.36 -10.78
CA ALA A 170 -19.90 8.16 -10.27
C ALA A 170 -20.57 9.49 -9.86
N ALA A 171 -19.82 10.37 -9.18
CA ALA A 171 -20.32 11.69 -8.82
C ALA A 171 -20.59 12.58 -10.05
N ALA A 172 -19.76 12.51 -11.09
CA ALA A 172 -19.97 13.26 -12.33
C ALA A 172 -21.22 12.80 -13.09
N LEU A 173 -21.42 11.47 -13.20
CA LEU A 173 -22.60 10.89 -13.85
C LEU A 173 -23.89 11.25 -13.11
N ASN A 174 -23.87 11.23 -11.78
CA ASN A 174 -25.06 11.58 -11.00
C ASN A 174 -25.45 13.06 -11.15
N ARG A 175 -24.46 13.96 -11.26
CA ARG A 175 -24.70 15.39 -11.54
C ARG A 175 -25.34 15.61 -12.91
N GLN A 176 -24.88 14.89 -13.93
CA GLN A 176 -25.47 14.96 -15.27
C GLN A 176 -26.92 14.47 -15.29
N ARG A 177 -27.23 13.37 -14.58
CA ARG A 177 -28.61 12.87 -14.47
C ARG A 177 -29.56 13.89 -13.86
N LEU A 178 -29.13 14.53 -12.76
CA LEU A 178 -29.95 15.54 -12.09
C LEU A 178 -30.18 16.79 -12.95
N ALA A 179 -29.19 17.20 -13.75
CA ALA A 179 -29.30 18.33 -14.66
C ALA A 179 -30.19 18.07 -15.88
N VAL A 180 -30.38 16.81 -16.27
CA VAL A 180 -31.29 16.42 -17.36
C VAL A 180 -32.74 16.27 -16.87
N SER A 181 -32.94 16.02 -15.57
CA SER A 181 -34.27 15.87 -14.96
C SER A 181 -34.92 17.17 -14.46
N SER A 182 -34.22 18.31 -14.54
CA SER A 182 -34.69 19.65 -14.14
C SER A 182 -35.06 20.49 -15.36
#